data_AF-A0A951R6J1-F1
#
_entry.id   AF-A0A951R6J1-F1
#
_cell.length_a   1.000
_cell.length_b   1.000
_cell.length_c   1.000
_cell.angle_alpha   90.00
_cell.angle_beta   90.00
_cell.angle_gamma   90.00
#
_symmetry.space_group_name_H-M   'P 1'
#
loop_
_entity.id
_entity.type
_entity.pdbx_description
1 polymer ?
#
loop_
_entity_poly.entity_id
_entity_poly.type
_entity_poly.pdbx_seq_one_letter_code
_entity_poly.pdbx_strand_id
1 'polypeptide(L)'
;MKYIKWILIILLTVSIAVAGELDDYFRIAAEKDPALRAAYKNVEIAMQKAAQSAALPDPVLSFGVFVSPVETRLGPQQFKLSLTQMFPWFGTLTAAKKAAALAAESAYAGFLN
;
A
#
# COMPACT_ATOMS: atom_id res chain seq x y z
N MET A 1 -1.79 -24.86 59.35
CA MET A 1 -2.63 -23.94 58.56
C MET A 1 -2.07 -22.54 58.35
N LYS A 2 -1.08 -22.04 59.12
CA LYS A 2 -0.57 -20.66 58.97
C LYS A 2 0.30 -20.43 57.71
N TYR A 3 1.07 -21.43 57.27
CA TYR A 3 1.98 -21.30 56.11
C TYR A 3 1.32 -21.53 54.75
N ILE A 4 0.19 -22.24 54.70
CA ILE A 4 -0.56 -22.54 53.46
C ILE A 4 -1.06 -21.27 52.77
N LYS A 5 -1.47 -20.25 53.54
CA LYS A 5 -1.90 -18.96 52.98
C LYS A 5 -0.74 -18.23 52.27
N TRP A 6 0.45 -18.28 52.86
CA TRP A 6 1.65 -17.67 52.26
C TRP A 6 2.10 -18.39 50.99
N ILE A 7 2.04 -19.72 50.98
CA ILE A 7 2.33 -20.53 49.78
C ILE A 7 1.35 -20.18 48.65
N LEU A 8 0.06 -20.05 48.95
CA LEU A 8 -0.97 -19.64 47.97
C LEU A 8 -0.73 -18.23 47.41
N ILE A 9 -0.33 -17.28 48.26
CA ILE A 9 -0.01 -15.92 47.84
C ILE A 9 1.20 -15.92 46.89
N ILE A 10 2.26 -16.66 47.22
CA ILE A 10 3.46 -16.77 46.37
C ILE A 10 3.10 -17.40 45.02
N LEU A 11 2.29 -18.46 45.01
CA LEU A 11 1.87 -19.14 43.78
C LEU A 11 1.06 -18.22 42.86
N LEU A 12 0.20 -17.39 43.45
CA LEU A 12 -0.60 -16.41 42.73
C LEU A 12 0.27 -15.29 42.14
N THR A 13 1.25 -14.78 42.91
CA THR A 13 2.16 -13.73 42.42
C THR A 13 3.05 -14.21 41.28
N VAL A 14 3.50 -15.47 41.32
CA VAL A 14 4.31 -16.05 40.23
C VAL A 14 3.47 -16.24 38.97
N SER A 15 2.22 -16.68 39.10
CA SER A 15 1.33 -16.86 37.93
C SER A 15 1.04 -15.52 37.22
N ILE A 16 0.86 -14.44 37.98
CA ILE A 16 0.61 -13.10 37.41
C ILE A 16 1.86 -12.57 36.70
N ALA A 17 3.06 -12.79 37.27
CA ALA A 17 4.32 -12.36 36.65
C ALA A 17 4.59 -13.08 35.31
N VAL A 18 4.35 -14.40 35.26
CA VAL A 18 4.54 -15.19 34.03
C VAL A 18 3.53 -14.80 32.93
N ALA A 19 2.29 -14.44 33.31
CA ALA A 19 1.30 -13.98 32.34
C ALA A 19 1.70 -12.64 31.69
N GLY A 20 2.25 -11.70 32.46
CA GLY A 20 2.74 -10.42 31.91
C GLY A 20 3.92 -10.59 30.95
N GLU A 21 4.83 -11.52 31.23
CA GLU A 21 5.95 -11.82 30.33
C GLU A 21 5.48 -12.44 29.01
N LEU A 22 4.45 -13.29 29.06
CA LEU A 22 3.85 -13.92 27.88
C LEU A 22 3.19 -12.89 26.96
N ASP A 23 2.43 -11.94 27.51
CA ASP A 23 1.81 -10.85 26.74
C ASP A 23 2.86 -9.98 26.05
N ASP A 24 4.00 -9.74 26.70
CA ASP A 24 5.13 -9.02 26.11
C ASP A 24 5.74 -9.79 24.92
N TYR A 25 5.89 -11.10 25.02
CA TYR A 25 6.36 -11.91 23.88
C TYR A 25 5.36 -11.88 22.72
N PHE A 26 4.05 -11.94 22.97
CA PHE A 26 3.03 -11.81 21.92
C PHE A 26 3.10 -10.44 21.23
N ARG A 27 3.28 -9.37 22.01
CA ARG A 27 3.46 -8.02 21.46
C ARG A 27 4.71 -7.92 20.58
N ILE A 28 5.84 -8.44 21.06
CA ILE A 28 7.09 -8.45 20.29
C ILE A 28 6.95 -9.26 19.01
N ALA A 29 6.29 -10.42 19.08
CA ALA A 29 6.01 -11.26 17.91
C ALA A 29 5.13 -10.51 16.91
N ALA A 30 4.03 -9.89 17.35
CA ALA A 30 3.16 -9.11 16.48
C ALA A 30 3.88 -7.91 15.82
N GLU A 31 4.79 -7.25 16.52
CA GLU A 31 5.54 -6.12 15.95
C GLU A 31 6.65 -6.55 14.98
N LYS A 32 7.30 -7.68 15.25
CA LYS A 32 8.51 -8.13 14.53
C LYS A 32 8.25 -9.22 13.50
N ASP A 33 7.05 -9.79 13.43
CA ASP A 33 6.72 -10.81 12.44
C ASP A 33 6.76 -10.22 11.01
N PRO A 34 7.71 -10.68 10.16
CA PRO A 34 7.79 -10.22 8.78
C PRO A 34 6.59 -10.65 7.93
N ALA A 35 5.96 -11.78 8.22
CA ALA A 35 4.79 -12.26 7.49
C ALA A 35 3.57 -11.38 7.77
N LEU A 36 3.32 -11.04 9.05
CA LEU A 36 2.25 -10.12 9.42
C LEU A 36 2.46 -8.73 8.82
N ARG A 37 3.71 -8.24 8.85
CA ARG A 37 4.07 -6.96 8.23
C ARG A 37 3.85 -6.98 6.72
N ALA A 38 4.23 -8.06 6.04
CA ALA A 38 4.02 -8.21 4.61
C ALA A 38 2.51 -8.23 4.27
N ALA A 39 1.72 -8.97 5.04
CA ALA A 39 0.26 -9.02 4.88
C ALA A 39 -0.38 -7.63 5.04
N TYR A 40 0.00 -6.89 6.07
CA TYR A 40 -0.46 -5.50 6.25
C TYR A 40 -0.02 -4.56 5.12
N LYS A 41 1.23 -4.70 4.65
CA LYS A 41 1.73 -3.91 3.50
C LYS A 41 0.97 -4.21 2.21
N ASN A 42 0.51 -5.45 2.01
CA ASN A 42 -0.33 -5.78 0.84
C ASN A 42 -1.68 -5.04 0.88
N VAL A 43 -2.28 -4.89 2.06
CA VAL A 43 -3.48 -4.06 2.23
C VAL A 43 -3.17 -2.61 1.89
N GLU A 44 -2.08 -2.06 2.41
CA GLU A 44 -1.66 -0.68 2.14
C GLU A 44 -1.43 -0.43 0.64
N ILE A 45 -0.78 -1.37 -0.06
CA ILE A 45 -0.59 -1.35 -1.51
C ILE A 45 -1.93 -1.33 -2.24
N ALA A 46 -2.89 -2.17 -1.82
CA ALA A 46 -4.20 -2.22 -2.44
C ALA A 46 -4.97 -0.89 -2.28
N MET A 47 -4.89 -0.26 -1.10
CA MET A 47 -5.47 1.06 -0.86
C MET A 47 -4.83 2.14 -1.73
N GLN A 48 -3.51 2.13 -1.88
CA GLN A 48 -2.80 3.09 -2.75
C GLN A 48 -3.16 2.89 -4.22
N LYS A 49 -3.28 1.65 -4.69
CA LYS A 49 -3.73 1.34 -6.05
C LYS A 49 -5.13 1.87 -6.34
N ALA A 50 -6.05 1.82 -5.37
CA ALA A 50 -7.37 2.41 -5.52
C ALA A 50 -7.30 3.92 -5.76
N ALA A 51 -6.45 4.65 -5.04
CA ALA A 51 -6.22 6.07 -5.31
C ALA A 51 -5.58 6.32 -6.68
N GLN A 52 -4.57 5.54 -7.05
CA GLN A 52 -3.85 5.68 -8.33
C GLN A 52 -4.72 5.38 -9.55
N SER A 53 -5.64 4.42 -9.46
CA SER A 53 -6.53 4.03 -10.57
C SER A 53 -7.50 5.14 -11.03
N ALA A 54 -7.68 6.18 -10.21
CA ALA A 54 -8.51 7.34 -10.54
C ALA A 54 -7.72 8.44 -11.26
N ALA A 55 -6.40 8.31 -11.39
CA ALA A 55 -5.55 9.29 -12.05
C ALA A 55 -5.65 9.20 -13.58
N LEU A 56 -5.37 10.31 -14.25
CA LEU A 56 -5.17 10.29 -15.68
C LEU A 56 -3.95 9.44 -16.04
N PRO A 57 -3.93 8.79 -17.22
CA PRO A 57 -2.74 8.13 -17.74
C PRO A 57 -1.55 9.09 -17.78
N ASP A 58 -0.33 8.58 -17.63
CA ASP A 58 0.85 9.43 -17.63
C ASP A 58 1.04 10.17 -18.97
N PRO A 59 1.47 11.44 -18.95
CA PRO A 59 1.77 12.17 -20.18
C PRO A 59 3.06 11.66 -20.82
N VAL A 60 3.09 11.65 -22.15
CA VAL A 60 4.26 11.25 -22.94
C VAL A 60 5.00 12.50 -23.43
N LEU A 61 6.23 12.67 -22.94
CA LEU A 61 7.18 13.65 -23.47
C LEU A 61 8.01 13.00 -24.57
N SER A 62 8.09 13.62 -25.74
CA SER A 62 8.89 13.12 -26.86
C SER A 62 9.78 14.22 -27.42
N PHE A 63 11.01 13.84 -27.73
CA PHE A 63 12.01 14.68 -28.38
C PHE A 63 12.53 13.98 -29.64
N GLY A 64 12.74 14.72 -30.72
CA GLY A 64 13.30 14.19 -31.95
C GLY A 64 14.08 15.25 -32.72
N VAL A 65 15.14 14.83 -33.40
CA VAL A 65 15.97 15.67 -34.28
C VAL A 65 15.83 15.15 -35.70
N PHE A 66 15.70 16.04 -36.67
CA PHE A 66 15.52 15.69 -38.07
C PHE A 66 16.86 15.73 -38.81
N VAL A 67 17.26 14.61 -39.41
CA VAL A 67 18.46 14.52 -40.26
C VAL A 67 18.32 15.36 -41.53
N SER A 68 17.10 15.40 -42.08
CA SER A 68 16.72 16.30 -43.16
C SER A 68 15.61 17.21 -42.64
N PRO A 69 15.81 18.54 -42.59
CA PRO A 69 14.82 19.45 -42.03
C PRO A 69 13.52 19.40 -42.82
N VAL A 70 12.39 19.36 -42.11
CA VAL A 70 11.07 19.42 -42.75
C VAL A 70 10.74 20.88 -43.03
N GLU A 71 10.51 21.22 -44.29
CA GLU A 71 10.08 22.58 -44.64
C GLU A 71 8.66 22.85 -44.13
N THR A 72 8.52 23.89 -43.31
CA THR A 72 7.21 24.37 -42.83
C THR A 72 6.91 25.72 -43.48
N ARG A 73 5.67 26.21 -43.30
CA ARG A 73 5.28 27.54 -43.79
C ARG A 73 6.12 28.69 -43.22
N LEU A 74 6.89 28.43 -42.15
CA LEU A 74 7.79 29.37 -41.48
C LEU A 74 9.28 28.98 -41.61
N GLY A 75 9.62 28.02 -42.49
CA GLY A 75 10.99 27.54 -42.72
C GLY A 75 11.27 26.14 -42.15
N PRO A 76 12.54 25.70 -42.17
CA PRO A 76 12.92 24.32 -41.86
C PRO A 76 12.85 23.98 -40.37
N GLN A 77 12.17 22.88 -40.03
CA GLN A 77 12.13 22.32 -38.68
C GLN A 77 13.29 21.34 -38.45
N GLN A 78 14.17 21.69 -37.52
CA GLN A 78 15.39 20.90 -37.19
C GLN A 78 15.16 19.91 -36.03
N PHE A 79 14.24 20.22 -35.12
CA PHE A 79 13.89 19.34 -34.01
C PHE A 79 12.41 19.47 -33.63
N LYS A 80 11.91 18.51 -32.86
CA LYS A 80 10.54 18.46 -32.33
C LYS A 80 10.60 18.13 -30.84
N LEU A 81 9.84 18.88 -30.06
CA LEU A 81 9.50 18.58 -28.67
C LEU A 81 7.97 18.50 -28.58
N SER A 82 7.42 17.43 -28.01
CA SER A 82 5.98 17.26 -27.86
C SER A 82 5.61 16.65 -26.52
N LEU A 83 4.54 17.15 -25.91
CA LEU A 83 3.92 16.60 -24.71
C LEU A 83 2.50 16.14 -25.07
N THR A 84 2.17 14.87 -24.81
CA THR A 84 0.87 14.28 -25.16
C THR A 84 0.21 13.68 -23.93
N GLN A 85 -1.08 13.98 -23.71
CA GLN A 85 -1.89 13.47 -22.60
C GLN A 85 -3.14 12.78 -23.14
N MET A 86 -3.41 11.55 -22.71
CA MET A 86 -4.64 10.84 -23.04
C MET A 86 -5.77 11.22 -22.08
N PHE A 87 -6.98 11.44 -22.60
CA PHE A 87 -8.19 11.67 -21.81
C PHE A 87 -9.17 10.51 -22.00
N PRO A 88 -9.37 9.66 -20.97
CA PRO A 88 -10.36 8.59 -21.00
C PRO A 88 -11.79 9.15 -21.10
N TRP A 89 -12.70 8.34 -21.65
CA TRP A 89 -14.12 8.69 -21.68
C TRP A 89 -14.70 8.91 -20.29
N PHE A 90 -15.75 9.74 -20.19
CA PHE A 90 -16.42 10.03 -18.93
C PHE A 90 -16.87 8.74 -18.24
N GLY A 91 -16.56 8.62 -16.95
CA GLY A 91 -16.92 7.47 -16.11
C GLY A 91 -15.90 6.33 -16.06
N THR A 92 -14.96 6.23 -17.02
CA THR A 92 -13.94 5.15 -17.04
C THR A 92 -13.07 5.15 -15.78
N LEU A 93 -12.53 6.31 -15.40
CA LEU A 93 -11.70 6.43 -14.19
C LEU A 93 -12.49 6.17 -12.90
N THR A 94 -13.77 6.56 -12.87
CA THR A 94 -14.65 6.30 -11.72
C THR A 94 -14.95 4.82 -11.57
N ALA A 95 -15.19 4.11 -12.67
CA ALA A 95 -15.40 2.67 -12.67
C ALA A 95 -14.12 1.92 -12.23
N ALA A 96 -12.96 2.32 -12.75
CA ALA A 96 -11.67 1.77 -12.35
C ALA A 96 -11.40 1.97 -10.84
N LYS A 97 -11.64 3.19 -10.32
CA LYS A 97 -11.54 3.51 -8.89
C LYS A 97 -12.42 2.60 -8.03
N LYS A 98 -13.69 2.41 -8.43
CA LYS A 98 -14.62 1.54 -7.68
C LYS A 98 -14.15 0.09 -7.66
N ALA A 99 -13.70 -0.44 -8.79
CA ALA A 99 -13.17 -1.80 -8.86
C ALA A 99 -11.94 -1.98 -7.96
N ALA A 100 -11.00 -1.03 -8.00
CA ALA A 100 -9.81 -1.07 -7.17
C ALA A 100 -10.10 -0.88 -5.67
N ALA A 101 -11.11 -0.06 -5.32
CA ALA A 101 -11.56 0.09 -3.94
C ALA A 101 -12.14 -1.21 -3.37
N LEU A 102 -13.01 -1.89 -4.13
CA LEU A 102 -13.55 -3.20 -3.74
C LEU A 102 -12.45 -4.26 -3.59
N ALA A 103 -11.42 -4.21 -4.45
CA ALA A 103 -10.26 -5.08 -4.31
C ALA A 103 -9.46 -4.80 -3.02
N ALA A 104 -9.34 -3.53 -2.63
CA ALA A 104 -8.70 -3.14 -1.37
C ALA A 104 -9.51 -3.59 -0.14
N GLU A 105 -10.84 -3.46 -0.18
CA GLU A 105 -11.73 -3.98 0.86
C GLU A 105 -11.60 -5.51 0.99
N SER A 106 -11.54 -6.23 -0.13
CA SER A 106 -11.30 -7.68 -0.14
C SER A 106 -9.93 -8.04 0.44
N ALA A 107 -8.88 -7.27 0.13
CA ALA A 107 -7.55 -7.50 0.69
C ALA A 107 -7.52 -7.27 2.19
N TYR A 108 -8.22 -6.24 2.68
CA TYR A 108 -8.37 -5.99 4.12
C TYR A 108 -9.16 -7.10 4.82
N ALA A 109 -10.27 -7.55 4.24
CA ALA A 109 -11.03 -8.68 4.76
C ALA A 109 -10.20 -9.96 4.82
N GLY A 110 -9.36 -10.22 3.82
CA GLY A 110 -8.43 -11.35 3.80
C GLY A 110 -7.29 -11.25 4.83
N PHE A 111 -6.98 -10.05 5.33
CA PHE A 111 -6.01 -9.85 6.42
C PHE A 111 -6.62 -10.12 7.80
N LEU A 112 -7.94 -9.94 7.96
CA LEU A 112 -8.64 -10.14 9.23
C LEU A 112 -9.00 -11.61 9.53
N ASN A 113 -9.03 -12.47 8.50
CA ASN A 113 -9.33 -13.90 8.61
C ASN A 113 -8.06 -14.73 8.69
#